data_AF-A0A3D4FD34-F1
#
_entry.id   AF-A0A3D4FD34-F1
#
_cell.length_a   1.000
_cell.length_b   1.000
_cell.length_c   1.000
_cell.angle_alpha   90.00
_cell.angle_beta   90.00
_cell.angle_gamma   90.00
#
_symmetry.space_group_name_H-M   'P 1'
#
loop_
_entity.id
_entity.type
_entity.pdbx_description
1 polymer ?
#
loop_
_entity_poly.entity_id
_entity_poly.type
_entity_poly.pdbx_seq_one_letter_code
_entity_poly.pdbx_strand_id
1 'polypeptide(L)'
;LMYIKLKVYGIEESLNLKHIVIDEAQDFNLLQFHVLKEILGSSSMTILGDICQGIYSYRGTNDWNMVNSYIFDEEAQMLGLEQSYRTTIEIMNSATEVLKTLKDEKLPVAKPVIRHGEEITISSLEDYCSLALQLEKDISENKNKGYKSLALICKTLEECKRLKIEL
;
A
#
# COMPACT_ATOMS: atom_id res chain seq x y z
N LEU A 1 15.10 6.59 17.44
CA LEU A 1 16.31 7.46 17.31
C LEU A 1 15.95 8.91 17.01
N MET A 2 15.17 9.20 15.96
CA MET A 2 14.80 10.58 15.60
C MET A 2 14.11 11.37 16.71
N TYR A 3 13.12 10.77 17.39
CA TYR A 3 12.46 11.36 18.56
C TYR A 3 13.45 11.78 19.66
N ILE A 4 14.42 10.91 19.97
CA ILE A 4 15.44 11.20 21.00
C ILE A 4 16.33 12.36 20.54
N LYS A 5 16.76 12.37 19.26
CA LYS A 5 17.54 13.49 18.70
C LYS A 5 16.78 14.80 18.86
N LEU A 6 15.49 14.82 18.51
CA LEU A 6 14.60 15.97 18.67
C LEU A 6 14.52 16.46 20.12
N LYS A 7 14.35 15.56 21.09
CA LYS A 7 14.25 15.94 22.51
C LYS A 7 15.58 16.42 23.10
N VAL A 8 16.70 15.91 22.63
CA VAL A 8 18.03 16.23 23.19
C VAL A 8 18.62 17.49 22.54
N TYR A 9 18.53 17.60 21.21
CA TYR A 9 19.21 18.65 20.45
C TYR A 9 18.24 19.68 19.86
N GLY A 10 16.93 19.44 19.91
CA GLY A 10 15.95 20.25 19.20
C GLY A 10 16.00 20.05 17.69
N ILE A 11 15.44 21.00 16.96
CA ILE A 11 15.50 21.07 15.49
C ILE A 11 16.54 22.14 15.13
N GLU A 12 17.61 21.74 14.45
CA GLU A 12 18.74 22.63 14.12
C GLU A 12 18.36 23.70 13.08
N GLU A 13 17.41 23.42 12.18
CA GLU A 13 16.91 24.36 11.17
C GLU A 13 15.38 24.41 11.14
N SER A 14 14.81 25.62 11.16
CA SER A 14 13.38 25.80 10.90
C SER A 14 13.08 25.43 9.45
N LEU A 15 12.54 24.24 9.21
CA LEU A 15 12.19 23.76 7.87
C LEU A 15 11.09 24.61 7.18
N ASN A 16 10.50 25.60 7.87
CA ASN A 16 9.45 26.50 7.37
C ASN A 16 8.32 25.77 6.60
N LEU A 17 7.99 24.56 7.07
CA LEU A 17 6.92 23.76 6.50
C LEU A 17 5.57 24.29 7.00
N LYS A 18 4.64 24.49 6.08
CA LYS A 18 3.27 24.94 6.41
C LYS A 18 2.26 23.80 6.41
N HIS A 19 2.54 22.74 5.66
CA HIS A 19 1.67 21.60 5.49
C HIS A 19 2.49 20.41 5.02
N ILE A 20 2.12 19.20 5.43
CA ILE A 20 2.70 17.97 4.89
C ILE A 20 1.61 17.04 4.38
N VAL A 21 1.91 16.33 3.31
CA VAL A 21 1.07 15.24 2.79
C VAL A 21 1.83 13.94 3.03
N ILE A 22 1.18 12.98 3.66
CA ILE A 22 1.72 11.65 3.94
C ILE A 22 0.90 10.68 3.11
N ASP A 23 1.55 10.07 2.13
CA ASP A 23 0.98 8.98 1.32
C ASP A 23 1.40 7.63 1.90
N GLU A 24 0.61 6.59 1.64
CA GLU A 24 0.78 5.24 2.22
C GLU A 24 0.95 5.25 3.75
N ALA A 25 0.18 6.12 4.42
CA ALA A 25 0.34 6.41 5.83
C ALA A 25 0.05 5.22 6.76
N GLN A 26 -0.53 4.13 6.24
CA GLN A 26 -0.74 2.90 7.00
C GLN A 26 0.59 2.27 7.42
N ASP A 27 1.69 2.57 6.74
CA ASP A 27 3.03 2.10 7.10
C ASP A 27 3.68 2.88 8.25
N PHE A 28 3.02 3.95 8.72
CA PHE A 28 3.50 4.80 9.81
C PHE A 28 2.84 4.40 11.14
N ASN A 29 3.60 4.40 12.24
CA ASN A 29 3.06 4.29 13.60
C ASN A 29 2.85 5.66 14.26
N LEU A 30 2.15 5.64 15.40
CA LEU A 30 1.87 6.82 16.22
C LEU A 30 3.12 7.65 16.56
N LEU A 31 4.24 6.99 16.88
CA LEU A 31 5.47 7.73 17.22
C LEU A 31 6.01 8.49 16.02
N GLN A 32 5.92 7.93 14.80
CA GLN A 32 6.34 8.62 13.59
C GLN A 32 5.44 9.82 13.29
N PHE A 33 4.11 9.68 13.42
CA PHE A 33 3.19 10.82 13.28
C PHE A 33 3.46 11.91 14.32
N HIS A 34 3.68 11.53 15.58
CA HIS A 34 4.01 12.47 16.64
C HIS A 34 5.29 13.24 16.33
N VAL A 35 6.34 12.54 15.90
CA VAL A 35 7.60 13.17 15.49
C VAL A 35 7.39 14.14 14.32
N LEU A 36 6.59 13.78 13.32
CA LEU A 36 6.27 14.67 12.20
C LEU A 36 5.50 15.91 12.67
N LYS A 37 4.58 15.77 13.63
CA LYS A 37 3.82 16.88 14.22
C LYS A 37 4.75 17.84 14.97
N GLU A 38 5.70 17.30 15.73
CA GLU A 38 6.72 18.12 16.40
C GLU A 38 7.64 18.85 15.42
N ILE A 39 8.07 18.18 14.35
CA ILE A 39 8.91 18.81 13.31
C ILE A 39 8.15 19.94 12.59
N LEU A 40 6.88 19.72 12.27
CA LEU A 40 6.03 20.69 11.59
C LEU A 40 5.66 21.88 12.49
N GLY A 41 5.59 21.67 13.80
CA GLY A 41 5.14 22.68 14.76
C GLY A 41 3.66 23.08 14.58
N SER A 42 2.89 22.30 13.82
CA SER A 42 1.45 22.49 13.61
C SER A 42 0.78 21.16 13.28
N SER A 43 -0.56 21.14 13.30
CA SER A 43 -1.38 19.98 12.92
C SER A 43 -1.74 19.95 11.43
N SER A 44 -1.11 20.79 10.61
CA SER A 44 -1.44 20.95 9.19
C SER A 44 -0.94 19.75 8.37
N MET A 45 -1.73 18.69 8.31
CA MET A 45 -1.38 17.45 7.62
C MET A 45 -2.54 16.92 6.77
N THR A 46 -2.21 16.31 5.64
CA THR A 46 -3.11 15.46 4.87
C THR A 46 -2.56 14.04 4.90
N ILE A 47 -3.31 13.12 5.49
CA ILE A 47 -2.92 11.72 5.67
C ILE A 47 -3.75 10.87 4.70
N LEU A 48 -3.08 10.15 3.81
CA LEU A 48 -3.67 9.29 2.81
C LEU A 48 -3.17 7.86 3.02
N GLY A 49 -4.07 6.89 2.97
CA GLY A 49 -3.70 5.49 3.13
C GLY A 49 -4.89 4.56 3.19
N ASP A 50 -4.58 3.26 3.17
CA ASP A 50 -5.55 2.17 3.25
C ASP A 50 -5.06 1.13 4.26
N ILE A 51 -5.81 0.95 5.35
CA ILE A 51 -5.47 -0.01 6.41
C ILE A 51 -5.41 -1.44 5.86
N CYS A 52 -6.22 -1.77 4.85
CA CYS A 52 -6.22 -3.08 4.21
C CYS A 52 -4.92 -3.40 3.45
N GLN A 53 -4.11 -2.38 3.14
CA GLN A 53 -2.85 -2.50 2.40
C GLN A 53 -1.62 -2.53 3.31
N GLY A 54 -1.80 -2.44 4.63
CA GLY A 54 -0.71 -2.53 5.59
C GLY A 54 -0.05 -3.93 5.57
N ILE A 55 1.15 -4.03 5.02
CA ILE A 55 1.87 -5.31 4.89
C ILE A 55 2.48 -5.74 6.24
N TYR A 56 2.74 -4.79 7.15
CA TYR A 56 3.32 -5.05 8.48
C TYR A 56 2.42 -4.55 9.61
N SER A 57 1.48 -5.40 10.04
CA SER A 57 0.52 -5.11 11.11
C SER A 57 1.15 -4.66 12.44
N TYR A 58 2.41 -5.01 12.70
CA TYR A 58 3.11 -4.65 13.94
C TYR A 58 3.93 -3.34 13.85
N ARG A 59 4.12 -2.77 12.65
CA ARG A 59 4.90 -1.53 12.45
C ARG A 59 4.04 -0.34 12.07
N GLY A 60 2.96 -0.60 11.34
CA GLY A 60 2.07 0.40 10.80
C GLY A 60 0.90 0.77 11.71
N THR A 61 0.04 1.63 11.20
CA THR A 61 -1.25 1.98 11.80
C THR A 61 -2.33 1.08 11.22
N ASN A 62 -3.14 0.51 12.10
CA ASN A 62 -4.31 -0.31 11.75
C ASN A 62 -5.64 0.35 12.12
N ASP A 63 -5.63 1.55 12.70
CA ASP A 63 -6.83 2.30 13.06
C ASP A 63 -6.57 3.81 12.95
N TRP A 64 -7.23 4.45 12.00
CA TRP A 64 -7.15 5.89 11.80
C TRP A 64 -7.74 6.69 12.96
N ASN A 65 -8.73 6.15 13.68
CA ASN A 65 -9.30 6.82 14.86
C ASN A 65 -8.26 6.91 15.98
N MET A 66 -7.42 5.89 16.12
CA MET A 66 -6.30 5.90 17.06
C MET A 66 -5.33 7.03 16.70
N VAL A 67 -4.97 7.20 15.43
CA VAL A 67 -4.14 8.32 15.00
C VAL A 67 -4.81 9.65 15.31
N ASN A 68 -6.10 9.80 14.99
CA ASN A 68 -6.83 11.04 15.26
C ASN A 68 -6.86 11.38 16.76
N SER A 69 -7.16 10.41 17.61
CA SER A 69 -7.26 10.60 19.07
C SER A 69 -5.89 10.92 19.70
N TYR A 70 -4.85 10.12 19.43
CA TYR A 70 -3.55 10.28 20.09
C TYR A 70 -2.66 11.37 19.50
N ILE A 71 -2.84 11.72 18.22
CA ILE A 71 -1.97 12.68 17.52
C ILE A 71 -2.68 14.00 17.27
N PHE A 72 -3.98 14.01 17.01
CA PHE A 72 -4.73 15.20 16.58
C PHE A 72 -5.85 15.61 17.52
N ASP A 73 -5.93 15.01 18.71
CA ASP A 73 -6.90 15.38 19.76
C ASP A 73 -8.36 15.34 19.25
N GLU A 74 -8.66 14.38 18.37
CA GLU A 74 -9.98 14.20 17.70
C GLU A 74 -10.41 15.36 16.77
N GLU A 75 -9.51 16.30 16.46
CA GLU A 75 -9.81 17.45 15.60
C GLU A 75 -9.66 17.15 14.10
N ALA A 76 -9.09 16.00 13.71
CA ALA A 76 -8.90 15.68 12.30
C ALA A 76 -10.22 15.29 11.61
N GLN A 77 -10.42 15.82 10.41
CA GLN A 77 -11.50 15.39 9.53
C GLN A 77 -11.12 14.11 8.80
N MET A 78 -11.99 13.11 8.86
CA MET A 78 -11.80 11.82 8.20
C MET A 78 -12.81 11.66 7.06
N LEU A 79 -12.31 11.29 5.88
CA LEU A 79 -13.13 11.03 4.69
C LEU A 79 -12.70 9.72 4.05
N GLY A 80 -13.65 8.81 3.84
CA GLY A 80 -13.42 7.56 3.09
C GLY A 80 -13.77 7.74 1.62
N LEU A 81 -12.88 7.30 0.73
CA LEU A 81 -13.16 7.23 -0.71
C LEU A 81 -13.49 5.79 -1.08
N GLU A 82 -14.76 5.50 -1.32
CA GLU A 82 -15.22 4.14 -1.60
C GLU A 82 -15.03 3.73 -3.07
N GLN A 83 -14.97 4.69 -4.00
CA GLN A 83 -14.97 4.40 -5.44
C GLN A 83 -13.55 4.18 -5.97
N SER A 84 -13.32 3.05 -6.62
CA SER A 84 -12.05 2.77 -7.29
C SER A 84 -12.20 2.79 -8.81
N TYR A 85 -11.40 3.66 -9.43
CA TYR A 85 -11.32 3.86 -10.88
C TYR A 85 -10.08 3.18 -11.50
N ARG A 86 -9.18 2.67 -10.66
CA ARG A 86 -7.86 2.15 -11.07
C ARG A 86 -7.97 0.77 -11.70
N THR A 87 -8.86 -0.06 -11.15
CA THR A 87 -8.86 -1.51 -11.34
C THR A 87 -10.18 -1.97 -11.97
N THR A 88 -10.14 -3.04 -12.76
CA THR A 88 -11.36 -3.63 -13.34
C THR A 88 -12.16 -4.39 -12.29
N ILE A 89 -13.43 -4.64 -12.58
CA ILE A 89 -14.33 -5.38 -11.67
C ILE A 89 -13.77 -6.77 -11.34
N GLU A 90 -13.22 -7.47 -12.33
CA GLU A 90 -12.71 -8.83 -12.20
C GLU A 90 -11.55 -8.88 -11.19
N ILE A 91 -10.56 -8.00 -11.35
CA ILE A 91 -9.40 -7.91 -10.43
C ILE A 91 -9.84 -7.51 -9.03
N MET A 92 -10.78 -6.57 -8.91
CA MET A 92 -11.25 -6.08 -7.61
C MET A 92 -12.05 -7.14 -6.85
N ASN A 93 -12.88 -7.92 -7.56
CA ASN A 93 -13.64 -9.02 -6.97
C ASN A 93 -12.68 -10.07 -6.40
N SER A 94 -11.68 -10.51 -7.16
CA SER A 94 -10.71 -11.49 -6.65
C SER A 94 -9.89 -10.96 -5.47
N ALA A 95 -9.45 -9.69 -5.50
CA ALA A 95 -8.79 -9.07 -4.36
C ALA A 95 -9.69 -9.02 -3.11
N THR A 96 -10.99 -8.74 -3.30
CA THR A 96 -11.98 -8.74 -2.23
C THR A 96 -12.18 -10.12 -1.62
N GLU A 97 -12.19 -11.19 -2.43
CA GLU A 97 -12.24 -12.56 -1.91
C GLU A 97 -11.01 -12.90 -1.06
N VAL A 98 -9.82 -12.43 -1.44
CA VAL A 98 -8.61 -12.57 -0.60
C VAL A 98 -8.77 -11.81 0.72
N LEU A 99 -9.26 -10.56 0.70
CA LEU A 99 -9.47 -9.76 1.91
C LEU A 99 -10.44 -10.42 2.90
N LYS A 100 -11.51 -11.07 2.43
CA LYS A 100 -12.47 -11.79 3.28
C LYS A 100 -11.83 -12.88 4.14
N THR A 101 -10.68 -13.42 3.72
CA THR A 101 -9.95 -14.43 4.50
C THR A 101 -9.36 -13.87 5.81
N LEU A 102 -9.19 -12.55 5.92
CA LEU A 102 -8.70 -11.88 7.12
C LEU A 102 -9.74 -11.85 8.25
N LYS A 103 -11.02 -12.17 7.97
CA LYS A 103 -12.13 -12.25 8.93
C LYS A 103 -12.33 -10.99 9.79
N ASP A 104 -12.04 -9.83 9.23
CA ASP A 104 -12.33 -8.54 9.87
C ASP A 104 -13.42 -7.82 9.06
N GLU A 105 -14.62 -7.76 9.62
CA GLU A 105 -15.79 -7.13 9.00
C GLU A 105 -15.71 -5.60 8.97
N LYS A 106 -14.77 -5.00 9.70
CA LYS A 106 -14.60 -3.54 9.73
C LYS A 106 -13.72 -3.02 8.60
N LEU A 107 -13.09 -3.92 7.84
CA LEU A 107 -12.22 -3.52 6.74
C LEU A 107 -13.05 -2.88 5.62
N PRO A 108 -12.67 -1.66 5.17
CA PRO A 108 -13.35 -1.01 4.07
C PRO A 108 -13.18 -1.82 2.78
N VAL A 109 -14.27 -1.98 2.03
CA VAL A 109 -14.27 -2.61 0.71
C VAL A 109 -14.52 -1.54 -0.34
N ALA A 110 -13.57 -1.39 -1.26
CA ALA A 110 -13.72 -0.48 -2.39
C ALA A 110 -14.78 -0.99 -3.37
N LYS A 111 -15.55 -0.07 -3.95
CA LYS A 111 -16.56 -0.30 -4.98
C LYS A 111 -15.96 0.02 -6.35
N PRO A 112 -15.89 -0.93 -7.28
CA PRO A 112 -15.39 -0.66 -8.63
C PRO A 112 -16.36 0.23 -9.37
N VAL A 113 -15.82 1.19 -10.12
CA VAL A 113 -16.57 1.89 -11.16
C VAL A 113 -16.64 0.98 -12.39
N ILE A 114 -17.78 0.95 -13.09
CA ILE A 114 -18.08 -0.04 -14.14
C ILE A 114 -17.04 0.02 -15.26
N ARG A 115 -16.05 -0.88 -15.17
CA ARG A 115 -14.97 -1.11 -16.12
C ARG A 115 -14.61 -2.59 -16.09
N HIS A 116 -14.96 -3.28 -17.16
CA HIS A 116 -14.65 -4.69 -17.33
C HIS A 116 -13.31 -4.87 -18.03
N GLY A 117 -12.61 -5.94 -17.67
CA GLY A 117 -11.33 -6.36 -18.23
C GLY A 117 -11.31 -7.82 -18.66
N GLU A 118 -10.11 -8.35 -18.85
CA GLU A 118 -9.91 -9.79 -19.00
C GLU A 118 -10.09 -10.49 -17.63
N GLU A 119 -10.61 -11.71 -17.65
CA GLU A 119 -10.75 -12.54 -16.45
C GLU A 119 -9.38 -12.91 -15.86
N ILE A 120 -9.33 -13.10 -14.53
CA ILE A 120 -8.10 -13.52 -13.87
C ILE A 120 -7.82 -14.98 -14.19
N THR A 121 -6.62 -15.25 -14.68
CA THR A 121 -6.12 -16.61 -14.91
C THR A 121 -5.32 -17.08 -13.69
N ILE A 122 -5.65 -18.27 -13.18
CA ILE A 122 -4.92 -18.93 -12.10
C ILE A 122 -4.38 -20.26 -12.65
N SER A 123 -3.07 -20.44 -12.64
CA SER A 123 -2.39 -21.66 -13.05
C SER A 123 -1.48 -22.18 -11.93
N SER A 124 -1.48 -23.50 -11.73
CA SER A 124 -0.56 -24.18 -10.82
C SER A 124 0.48 -24.91 -11.66
N LEU A 125 1.76 -24.63 -11.42
CA LEU A 125 2.89 -25.24 -12.13
C LEU A 125 3.79 -25.92 -11.10
N GLU A 126 4.31 -27.10 -11.44
CA GLU A 126 5.03 -27.97 -10.50
C GLU A 126 6.52 -27.60 -10.38
N ASP A 127 7.08 -26.95 -11.39
CA ASP A 127 8.51 -26.66 -11.47
C ASP A 127 8.81 -25.26 -12.03
N TYR A 128 10.04 -24.80 -11.79
CA TYR A 128 10.48 -23.47 -12.20
C TYR A 128 10.72 -23.36 -13.71
N CYS A 129 11.05 -24.45 -14.40
CA CYS A 129 11.29 -24.43 -15.84
C CYS A 129 9.96 -24.27 -16.59
N SER A 130 8.92 -25.00 -16.19
CA SER A 130 7.57 -24.82 -16.74
C SER A 130 7.00 -23.44 -16.42
N LEU A 131 7.28 -22.90 -15.22
CA LEU A 131 6.96 -21.51 -14.87
C LEU A 131 7.66 -20.50 -15.78
N ALA A 132 8.96 -20.63 -16.03
CA ALA A 132 9.71 -19.74 -16.90
C ALA A 132 9.16 -19.75 -18.33
N LEU A 133 8.93 -20.94 -18.91
CA LEU A 133 8.38 -21.09 -20.26
C LEU A 133 6.99 -20.44 -20.41
N GLN A 134 6.12 -20.63 -19.42
CA GLN A 134 4.80 -20.01 -19.43
C GLN A 134 4.90 -18.48 -19.32
N LEU A 135 5.76 -17.97 -18.43
CA LEU A 135 5.99 -16.54 -18.26
C LEU A 135 6.56 -15.89 -19.54
N GLU A 136 7.51 -16.53 -20.23
CA GLU A 136 8.04 -16.02 -21.50
C GLU A 136 6.94 -15.86 -22.57
N LYS A 137 6.06 -16.87 -22.65
CA LYS A 137 4.90 -16.84 -23.53
C LYS A 137 3.97 -15.68 -23.16
N ASP A 138 3.59 -15.57 -21.89
CA ASP A 138 2.67 -14.54 -21.41
C ASP A 138 3.26 -13.13 -21.61
N ILE A 139 4.55 -12.94 -21.34
CA ILE A 139 5.25 -11.67 -21.58
C ILE A 139 5.22 -11.30 -23.06
N SER A 140 5.50 -12.27 -23.94
CA SER A 140 5.52 -12.05 -25.40
C SER A 140 4.13 -11.72 -25.93
N GLU A 141 3.11 -12.47 -25.52
CA GLU A 141 1.72 -12.23 -25.89
C GLU A 141 1.24 -10.84 -25.43
N ASN A 142 1.53 -10.45 -24.18
CA ASN A 142 1.13 -9.15 -23.66
C ASN A 142 1.92 -7.99 -24.30
N LYS A 143 3.19 -8.17 -24.65
CA LYS A 143 3.92 -7.18 -25.45
C LYS A 143 3.26 -6.99 -26.82
N ASN A 144 2.85 -8.09 -27.47
CA ASN A 144 2.17 -8.03 -28.77
C ASN A 144 0.78 -7.38 -28.68
N LYS A 145 0.07 -7.53 -27.55
CA LYS A 145 -1.18 -6.79 -27.25
C LYS A 145 -0.96 -5.28 -27.03
N GLY A 146 0.29 -4.81 -26.93
CA GLY A 146 0.63 -3.39 -26.81
C GLY A 146 0.68 -2.85 -25.37
N TYR A 147 0.75 -3.73 -24.36
CA TYR A 147 0.93 -3.29 -22.98
C TYR A 147 2.26 -2.56 -22.79
N LYS A 148 2.23 -1.37 -22.16
CA LYS A 148 3.41 -0.51 -21.95
C LYS A 148 4.28 -0.94 -20.77
N SER A 149 3.68 -1.60 -19.78
CA SER A 149 4.33 -1.99 -18.53
C SER A 149 3.91 -3.39 -18.16
N LEU A 150 4.90 -4.21 -17.82
CA LEU A 150 4.75 -5.58 -17.34
C LEU A 150 5.61 -5.70 -16.08
N ALA A 151 5.05 -6.27 -15.03
CA ALA A 151 5.75 -6.50 -13.77
C ALA A 151 5.48 -7.91 -13.28
N LEU A 152 6.54 -8.56 -12.79
CA LEU A 152 6.47 -9.84 -12.08
C LEU A 152 6.73 -9.57 -10.60
N ILE A 153 5.86 -10.10 -9.74
CA ILE A 153 5.94 -9.93 -8.29
C ILE A 153 6.17 -11.31 -7.67
N CYS A 154 7.24 -11.45 -6.88
CA CYS A 154 7.53 -12.66 -6.12
C CYS A 154 7.53 -12.35 -4.62
N LYS A 155 7.43 -13.39 -3.79
CA LYS A 155 7.38 -13.24 -2.34
C LYS A 155 8.75 -12.87 -1.78
N THR A 156 9.83 -13.38 -2.36
CA THR A 156 11.19 -13.15 -1.87
C THR A 156 12.14 -12.64 -2.95
N LEU A 157 13.21 -11.96 -2.52
CA LEU A 157 14.28 -11.54 -3.42
C LEU A 157 15.01 -12.74 -4.04
N GLU A 158 15.09 -13.87 -3.35
CA GLU A 158 15.70 -15.09 -3.87
C GLU A 158 14.89 -15.68 -5.02
N GLU A 159 13.56 -15.72 -4.90
CA GLU A 159 12.66 -16.11 -5.99
C GLU A 159 12.82 -15.18 -7.20
N CYS A 160 12.86 -13.86 -6.97
CA CYS A 160 13.12 -12.90 -8.06
C CYS A 160 14.45 -13.16 -8.76
N LYS A 161 15.52 -13.41 -7.99
CA LYS A 161 16.85 -13.69 -8.54
C LYS A 161 16.87 -14.98 -9.34
N ARG A 162 16.20 -16.03 -8.85
CA ARG A 162 16.10 -17.31 -9.54
C ARG A 162 15.34 -17.17 -10.85
N LEU A 163 14.16 -16.54 -10.82
CA LEU A 163 13.36 -16.32 -12.03
C LEU A 163 14.08 -15.46 -13.06
N LYS A 164 14.88 -14.48 -12.63
CA LYS A 164 15.71 -13.67 -13.54
C LYS A 164 16.80 -14.48 -14.26
N ILE A 165 17.22 -15.63 -13.73
CA ILE A 165 18.21 -16.51 -14.37
C ILE A 165 17.53 -17.43 -15.40
N GLU A 166 16.30 -17.85 -15.10
CA GLU A 166 15.52 -18.77 -15.94
C GLU A 166 14.76 -18.06 -17.07
N LEU A 167 14.51 -16.74 -16.96
CA LEU A 167 13.93 -15.84 -17.98
C LEU A 167 15.02 -15.07 -18.74
#